data_AF-A0A3A2J0M8-F1
#
_entry.id   AF-A0A3A2J0M8-F1
#
_cell.length_a   1.000
_cell.length_b   1.000
_cell.length_c   1.000
_cell.angle_alpha   90.00
_cell.angle_beta   90.00
_cell.angle_gamma   90.00
#
_symmetry.space_group_name_H-M   'P 1'
#
loop_
_entity.id
_entity.type
_entity.pdbx_description
1 polymer ?
#
loop_
_entity_poly.entity_id
_entity_poly.type
_entity_poly.pdbx_seq_one_letter_code
_entity_poly.pdbx_strand_id
1 'polypeptide(L)'
;DMRIKFNLDKVLYNEFTVVIVLNVGGQDTGMVVDGVSDVIALTPEMIHAAPAFGSTSATRYITGLGTVDGRMIILVDIEKLMSSNEMEMIASAVS
;
A
#
# COMPACT_ATOMS: atom_id res chain seq x y z
N ASP A 1 -9.78 1.74 -0.32
CA ASP A 1 -9.61 0.43 -0.98
C ASP A 1 -8.34 0.48 -1.82
N MET A 2 -7.38 -0.42 -1.57
CA MET A 2 -6.13 -0.45 -2.32
C MET A 2 -6.29 -0.87 -3.78
N ARG A 3 -7.34 -1.63 -4.10
CA ARG A 3 -7.67 -2.04 -5.48
C ARG A 3 -8.00 -0.82 -6.34
N ILE A 4 -8.73 0.14 -5.77
CA ILE A 4 -9.07 1.42 -6.40
C ILE A 4 -7.83 2.31 -6.48
N LYS A 5 -7.01 2.35 -5.42
CA LYS A 5 -5.81 3.21 -5.36
C LYS A 5 -4.69 2.77 -6.31
N PHE A 6 -4.63 1.49 -6.67
CA PHE A 6 -3.67 0.93 -7.65
C PHE A 6 -4.24 0.67 -9.05
N ASN A 7 -5.50 1.06 -9.31
CA ASN A 7 -6.13 0.95 -10.63
C ASN A 7 -6.08 -0.49 -11.22
N LEU A 8 -6.35 -1.50 -10.38
CA LEU A 8 -6.36 -2.91 -10.81
C LEU A 8 -7.70 -3.23 -11.49
N ASP A 9 -7.65 -3.57 -12.79
CA ASP A 9 -8.84 -3.94 -13.57
C ASP A 9 -9.46 -5.26 -13.07
N LYS A 10 -10.77 -5.21 -12.78
CA LYS A 10 -11.66 -6.31 -12.36
C LYS A 10 -11.38 -6.89 -10.97
N VAL A 11 -11.95 -6.24 -9.98
CA VAL A 11 -12.20 -6.83 -8.66
C VAL A 11 -13.35 -7.84 -8.79
N LEU A 12 -13.02 -9.14 -8.80
CA LEU A 12 -13.98 -10.16 -8.40
C LEU A 12 -14.19 -9.96 -6.90
N TYR A 13 -15.36 -9.45 -6.50
CA TYR A 13 -15.78 -9.45 -5.09
C TYR A 13 -15.90 -10.92 -4.65
N ASN A 14 -14.81 -11.48 -4.13
CA ASN A 14 -14.80 -12.77 -3.46
C ASN A 14 -15.01 -12.53 -1.94
N GLU A 15 -15.47 -13.55 -1.23
CA GLU A 15 -15.86 -13.49 0.20
C GLU A 15 -14.69 -13.24 1.17
N PHE A 16 -13.48 -12.97 0.66
CA PHE A 16 -12.28 -12.74 1.47
C PHE A 16 -11.90 -11.26 1.43
N THR A 17 -12.56 -10.47 2.28
CA THR A 17 -12.13 -9.09 2.55
C THR A 17 -11.22 -9.12 3.77
N VAL A 18 -9.90 -9.03 3.54
CA VAL A 18 -8.95 -8.87 4.65
C VAL A 18 -8.79 -7.38 4.94
N VAL A 19 -8.97 -7.01 6.20
CA VAL A 19 -8.78 -5.63 6.67
C VAL A 19 -7.49 -5.56 7.48
N ILE A 20 -6.53 -4.79 7.01
CA ILE A 20 -5.33 -4.45 7.77
C ILE A 20 -5.68 -3.23 8.62
N VAL A 21 -5.58 -3.37 9.94
CA VAL A 21 -5.75 -2.24 10.87
C VAL A 21 -4.40 -1.57 11.06
N LEU A 22 -4.36 -0.27 10.77
CA LEU A 22 -3.18 0.58 10.85
C LEU A 22 -3.42 1.64 11.91
N ASN A 23 -2.46 1.89 12.78
CA ASN A 23 -2.48 3.07 13.63
C ASN A 23 -1.55 4.12 13.00
N VAL A 24 -2.12 5.19 12.47
CA VAL A 24 -1.36 6.27 11.81
C VAL A 24 -1.81 7.60 12.40
N GLY A 25 -0.85 8.38 12.92
CA GLY A 25 -1.15 9.67 13.55
C GLY A 25 -2.08 9.57 14.77
N GLY A 26 -2.13 8.41 15.46
CA GLY A 26 -3.00 8.18 16.61
C GLY A 26 -4.45 7.83 16.25
N GLN A 27 -4.77 7.62 14.98
CA GLN A 27 -6.08 7.15 14.51
C GLN A 27 -5.99 5.73 13.95
N ASP A 28 -6.98 4.91 14.28
CA ASP A 28 -7.11 3.56 13.73
C ASP A 28 -7.77 3.64 12.35
N THR A 29 -7.05 3.22 11.32
CA THR A 29 -7.48 3.21 9.93
C THR A 29 -7.52 1.78 9.41
N GLY A 30 -8.66 1.37 8.85
CA GLY A 30 -8.83 0.07 8.20
C GLY A 30 -8.49 0.14 6.71
N MET A 31 -7.56 -0.69 6.26
CA MET A 31 -7.19 -0.82 4.85
C MET A 31 -7.65 -2.18 4.31
N VAL A 32 -8.56 -2.14 3.34
CA VAL A 32 -9.03 -3.34 2.63
C VAL A 32 -7.97 -3.80 1.62
N VAL A 33 -7.61 -5.08 1.70
CA VAL A 33 -6.67 -5.77 0.81
C VAL A 33 -7.22 -7.11 0.37
N ASP A 34 -6.64 -7.68 -0.69
CA ASP A 34 -6.99 -9.01 -1.21
C ASP A 34 -6.58 -10.16 -0.30
N GLY A 35 -5.56 -9.95 0.53
CA GLY A 35 -5.05 -10.96 1.44
C GLY A 35 -3.77 -10.52 2.15
N VAL A 36 -3.37 -11.32 3.12
CA VAL A 36 -2.05 -11.24 3.76
C VAL A 36 -1.34 -12.56 3.50
N SER A 37 -0.10 -12.50 3.01
CA SER A 37 0.69 -13.70 2.71
C SER A 37 1.49 -14.14 3.93
N ASP A 38 2.54 -13.41 4.31
CA ASP A 38 3.45 -13.74 5.41
C ASP A 38 4.15 -12.47 5.94
N VAL A 39 4.70 -12.54 7.16
CA VAL A 39 5.59 -11.51 7.72
C VAL A 39 7.04 -11.86 7.39
N ILE A 40 7.73 -10.95 6.70
CA ILE A 40 9.09 -11.18 6.21
C ILE A 40 10.01 -10.08 6.76
N ALA A 41 11.16 -10.48 7.30
CA ALA A 41 12.23 -9.55 7.66
C ALA A 41 13.07 -9.23 6.41
N LEU A 42 13.27 -7.95 6.13
CA LEU A 42 14.10 -7.46 5.02
C LEU A 42 15.38 -6.86 5.55
N THR A 43 16.52 -7.25 4.98
CA THR A 43 17.79 -6.56 5.22
C THR A 43 17.98 -5.43 4.20
N PRO A 44 18.79 -4.40 4.50
CA PRO A 44 19.01 -3.29 3.57
C PRO A 44 19.56 -3.73 2.19
N GLU A 45 20.32 -4.82 2.14
CA GLU A 45 20.89 -5.38 0.92
C GLU A 45 19.84 -5.98 -0.02
N MET A 46 18.70 -6.39 0.54
CA MET A 46 17.56 -6.91 -0.22
C MET A 46 16.71 -5.79 -0.81
N ILE A 47 16.96 -4.53 -0.44
CA ILE A 47 16.20 -3.36 -0.86
C ILE A 47 16.93 -2.69 -2.02
N HIS A 48 16.23 -2.61 -3.14
CA HIS A 48 16.64 -1.85 -4.32
C HIS A 48 15.84 -0.55 -4.39
N ALA A 49 16.48 0.48 -4.95
CA ALA A 49 15.79 1.72 -5.25
C ALA A 49 14.59 1.43 -6.16
N ALA A 50 13.46 2.10 -5.88
CA ALA A 50 12.32 2.02 -6.77
C ALA A 50 12.77 2.48 -8.17
N PRO A 51 12.58 1.69 -9.24
CA PRO A 51 12.80 2.17 -10.58
C PRO A 51 11.91 3.40 -10.80
N ALA A 52 12.26 4.23 -11.77
CA ALA A 52 11.42 5.35 -12.18
C ALA A 52 10.13 4.78 -12.79
N PHE A 53 9.20 4.35 -11.96
CA PHE A 53 7.83 4.04 -12.35
C PHE A 53 7.29 5.37 -12.86
N GLY A 54 7.11 5.45 -14.18
CA GLY A 54 6.69 6.65 -14.88
C GLY A 54 5.60 7.38 -14.13
N SER A 55 5.64 8.72 -14.18
CA SER A 55 4.87 9.73 -13.44
C SER A 55 3.40 9.41 -13.15
N THR A 56 3.14 8.38 -12.34
CA THR A 56 1.83 7.96 -11.87
C THR A 56 1.76 8.35 -10.40
N SER A 57 0.58 8.74 -9.93
CA SER A 57 0.36 9.10 -8.52
C SER A 57 0.78 7.97 -7.57
N ALA A 58 0.82 6.72 -8.08
CA ALA A 58 1.24 5.54 -7.33
C ALA A 58 2.72 5.54 -6.93
N THR A 59 3.60 6.17 -7.70
CA THR A 59 5.03 6.18 -7.40
C THR A 59 5.38 7.02 -6.16
N ARG A 60 4.49 7.94 -5.74
CA ARG A 60 4.77 8.92 -4.66
C ARG A 60 4.91 8.29 -3.26
N TYR A 61 4.39 7.09 -3.06
CA TYR A 61 4.41 6.39 -1.78
C TYR A 61 5.26 5.10 -1.81
N ILE A 62 5.92 4.78 -2.93
CA ILE A 62 6.81 3.63 -3.03
C ILE A 62 8.20 4.04 -2.54
N THR A 63 8.74 3.33 -1.56
CA THR A 63 10.09 3.58 -1.02
C THR A 63 11.17 2.78 -1.74
N GLY A 64 10.82 1.62 -2.29
CA GLY A 64 11.77 0.72 -2.93
C GLY A 64 11.15 -0.58 -3.40
N LEU A 65 12.01 -1.49 -3.82
CA LEU A 65 11.68 -2.86 -4.17
C LEU A 65 12.51 -3.82 -3.31
N GLY A 66 11.86 -4.74 -2.61
CA GLY A 66 12.51 -5.84 -1.92
C GLY A 66 12.60 -7.08 -2.81
N THR A 67 13.73 -7.80 -2.79
CA THR A 67 13.83 -9.13 -3.39
C THR A 67 13.90 -10.19 -2.30
N VAL A 68 12.91 -11.09 -2.23
CA VAL A 68 12.84 -12.19 -1.25
C VAL A 68 12.59 -13.49 -1.98
N ASP A 69 13.47 -14.49 -1.82
CA ASP A 69 13.36 -15.79 -2.48
C ASP A 69 13.16 -15.68 -4.01
N GLY A 70 13.80 -14.70 -4.65
CA GLY A 70 13.64 -14.42 -6.07
C GLY A 70 12.30 -13.77 -6.47
N ARG A 71 11.45 -13.43 -5.50
CA ARG A 71 10.21 -12.66 -5.70
C ARG A 71 10.46 -11.18 -5.45
N MET A 72 9.88 -10.34 -6.30
CA MET A 72 9.92 -8.89 -6.14
C MET A 72 8.73 -8.42 -5.31
N ILE A 73 8.99 -7.60 -4.30
CA ILE A 73 8.01 -7.04 -3.37
C ILE A 73 8.10 -5.52 -3.46
N ILE A 74 6.97 -4.83 -3.60
CA ILE A 74 6.93 -3.37 -3.57
C ILE A 74 6.89 -2.90 -2.13
N LEU A 75 7.82 -2.00 -1.76
CA LEU A 75 7.84 -1.37 -0.45
C LEU A 75 7.07 -0.06 -0.49
N VAL A 76 6.10 0.08 0.40
CA VAL A 76 5.20 1.23 0.47
C VAL A 76 5.36 1.94 1.81
N ASP A 77 5.52 3.26 1.77
CA ASP A 77 5.46 4.14 2.93
C ASP A 77 4.01 4.35 3.34
N ILE A 78 3.59 3.70 4.43
CA ILE A 78 2.19 3.76 4.86
C ILE A 78 1.79 5.14 5.36
N GLU A 79 2.71 5.88 5.98
CA GLU A 79 2.43 7.22 6.48
C GLU A 79 2.18 8.17 5.31
N LYS A 80 3.04 8.15 4.29
CA LYS A 80 2.83 8.93 3.05
C LYS A 80 1.60 8.47 2.27
N LEU A 81 1.32 7.17 2.28
CA LEU A 81 0.13 6.64 1.62
C LEU A 81 -1.14 7.18 2.28
N MET A 82 -1.16 7.31 3.60
CA MET A 82 -2.30 7.85 4.37
C MET A 82 -2.36 9.38 4.32
N SER A 83 -1.22 10.07 4.29
CA SER A 83 -1.16 11.54 4.25
C SER A 83 -1.38 12.16 2.87
N SER A 84 -1.53 11.35 1.81
CA SER A 84 -1.82 11.87 0.47
C SER A 84 -3.19 12.57 0.47
N ASN A 85 -3.27 13.81 -0.02
CA ASN A 85 -4.49 14.66 -0.06
C ASN A 85 -5.80 13.97 -0.48
N GLU A 86 -5.74 12.89 -1.27
CA GLU A 86 -6.91 12.08 -1.65
C GLU A 86 -7.60 11.41 -0.44
N MET A 87 -6.85 11.07 0.62
CA MET A 87 -7.40 10.49 1.83
C MET A 87 -7.93 11.54 2.82
N GLU A 88 -7.27 12.69 2.91
CA GLU A 88 -7.77 13.84 3.67
C GLU A 88 -9.13 14.33 3.13
N MET A 89 -9.30 14.34 1.80
CA MET A 89 -10.59 14.66 1.19
C MET A 89 -11.69 13.66 1.55
N ILE A 90 -11.37 12.35 1.60
CA ILE A 90 -12.35 11.32 1.99
C ILE A 90 -12.70 11.44 3.48
N ALA A 91 -11.72 11.72 4.36
CA ALA A 91 -11.97 11.95 5.78
C ALA A 91 -12.88 13.18 6.01
N SER A 92 -12.66 14.28 5.27
CA SER A 92 -13.47 15.49 5.37
C SER A 92 -14.90 15.34 4.83
N ALA A 93 -15.15 14.35 3.97
CA ALA A 93 -16.46 14.10 3.38
C ALA A 93 -17.38 13.26 4.28
N VAL A 94 -16.84 12.68 5.37
CA VAL A 94 -17.57 11.79 6.30
C VAL A 94 -17.83 12.47 7.67
N SER A 95 -17.38 13.72 7.83
CA SER A 95 -17.66 14.60 8.99
C SER A 95 -18.66 15.69 8.63
#